data_AF-A0A2N6DAA5-F1
#
_entry.id   AF-A0A2N6DAA5-F1
#
_cell.length_a   1.000
_cell.length_b   1.000
_cell.length_c   1.000
_cell.angle_alpha   90.00
_cell.angle_beta   90.00
_cell.angle_gamma   90.00
#
_symmetry.space_group_name_H-M   'P 1'
#
loop_
_entity.id
_entity.type
_entity.pdbx_description
1 polymer ?
#
loop_
_entity_poly.entity_id
_entity_poly.type
_entity_poly.pdbx_seq_one_letter_code
_entity_poly.pdbx_strand_id
1 'polypeptide(L)'
;MRSFIFALILIAMMPLNALSQENIRGIFFDNKSPHLLGVRLINRRNRVEYHHIFEPNSKAHVDTKLSKFTLSAQLITSSFPIDCCEWKVIDSGETLTIEYLEDRNRCYCKIK
;
A
#
# COMPACT_ATOMS: atom_id res chain seq x y z
N MET A 1 65.45 -17.06 13.75
CA MET A 1 64.26 -16.21 14.02
C MET A 1 63.30 -16.44 12.87
N ARG A 2 62.23 -17.22 13.10
CA ARG A 2 60.83 -16.75 13.19
C ARG A 2 60.39 -16.09 11.86
N SER A 3 59.62 -16.82 11.03
CA SER A 3 58.13 -16.69 10.94
C SER A 3 57.77 -15.53 9.99
N PHE A 4 56.87 -15.58 9.00
CA PHE A 4 55.63 -16.32 8.80
C PHE A 4 55.29 -16.39 7.29
N ILE A 5 54.61 -17.47 6.90
CA ILE A 5 53.79 -17.57 5.68
C ILE A 5 52.59 -16.62 5.82
N PHE A 6 52.27 -15.86 4.78
CA PHE A 6 50.92 -15.31 4.62
C PHE A 6 50.47 -15.45 3.17
N ALA A 7 49.65 -16.47 2.94
CA ALA A 7 48.77 -16.58 1.79
C ALA A 7 47.73 -15.45 1.86
N LEU A 8 47.51 -14.75 0.75
CA LEU A 8 46.37 -13.85 0.60
C LEU A 8 45.58 -14.27 -0.64
N ILE A 9 44.77 -15.30 -0.41
CA ILE A 9 43.65 -15.70 -1.26
C ILE A 9 42.58 -14.62 -1.08
N LEU A 10 42.48 -13.70 -2.03
CA LEU A 10 41.33 -12.80 -2.14
C LEU A 10 40.28 -13.46 -3.03
N ILE A 11 39.60 -14.47 -2.45
CA ILE A 11 38.26 -14.84 -2.90
C ILE A 11 37.37 -13.65 -2.52
N ALA A 12 37.07 -12.80 -3.50
CA ALA A 12 36.00 -11.83 -3.38
C ALA A 12 34.68 -12.61 -3.29
N MET A 13 34.32 -12.96 -2.06
CA MET A 13 33.00 -13.42 -1.69
C MET A 13 32.00 -12.30 -1.98
N MET A 14 30.89 -12.69 -2.58
CA MET A 14 29.76 -11.87 -3.00
C MET A 14 29.19 -11.01 -1.85
N PRO A 15 28.28 -10.07 -2.15
CA PRO A 15 26.90 -10.53 -2.02
C PRO A 15 26.08 -10.29 -3.29
N LEU A 16 25.46 -11.40 -3.68
CA LEU A 16 24.37 -11.52 -4.61
C LEU A 16 23.14 -10.85 -4.00
N ASN A 17 23.12 -9.52 -3.91
CA ASN A 17 21.88 -8.79 -3.61
C ASN A 17 21.09 -8.58 -4.91
N ALA A 18 20.82 -9.69 -5.60
CA ALA A 18 19.57 -9.81 -6.31
C ALA A 18 18.49 -9.92 -5.22
N LEU A 19 18.12 -8.78 -4.64
CA LEU A 19 16.88 -8.66 -3.90
C LEU A 19 15.79 -8.97 -4.90
N SER A 20 15.42 -10.24 -4.92
CA SER A 20 14.12 -10.71 -5.38
C SER A 20 13.11 -9.68 -4.91
N GLN A 21 12.65 -8.85 -5.84
CA GLN A 21 11.41 -8.13 -5.71
C GLN A 21 10.34 -9.22 -5.73
N GLU A 22 10.23 -9.95 -4.62
CA GLU A 22 9.10 -10.80 -4.33
C GLU A 22 7.91 -9.87 -4.43
N ASN A 23 7.22 -9.99 -5.56
CA ASN A 23 5.94 -9.40 -5.90
C ASN A 23 5.16 -9.11 -4.62
N ILE A 24 5.20 -7.86 -4.13
CA ILE A 24 4.57 -7.53 -2.85
C ILE A 24 3.08 -7.61 -3.08
N ARG A 25 2.51 -8.75 -2.69
CA ARG A 25 1.12 -9.11 -2.94
C ARG A 25 0.24 -8.41 -1.92
N GLY A 26 -0.34 -7.32 -2.35
CA GLY A 26 -1.38 -6.66 -1.59
C GLY A 26 -1.77 -5.34 -2.21
N ILE A 27 -2.48 -4.52 -1.45
CA ILE A 27 -2.73 -3.13 -1.80
C ILE A 27 -2.22 -2.29 -0.64
N PHE A 28 -1.48 -1.23 -0.96
CA PHE A 28 -1.03 -0.26 0.03
C PHE A 28 -2.04 0.87 0.14
N PHE A 29 -2.33 1.28 1.36
CA PHE A 29 -3.21 2.40 1.67
C PHE A 29 -2.42 3.45 2.42
N ASP A 30 -2.48 4.70 1.95
CA ASP A 30 -1.82 5.86 2.54
C ASP A 30 -2.90 6.93 2.81
N ASN A 31 -3.40 6.96 4.04
CA ASN A 31 -4.39 7.94 4.49
C ASN A 31 -3.67 9.18 5.00
N LYS A 32 -3.54 10.22 4.18
CA LYS A 32 -2.94 11.50 4.60
C LYS A 32 -3.95 12.48 5.18
N SER A 33 -5.18 12.04 5.42
CA SER A 33 -6.23 12.89 5.96
C SER A 33 -6.24 12.84 7.50
N PRO A 34 -6.81 13.86 8.16
CA PRO A 34 -7.05 13.86 9.61
C PRO A 34 -8.29 13.02 10.00
N HIS A 35 -8.89 12.29 9.07
CA HIS A 35 -10.12 11.52 9.29
C HIS A 35 -9.87 10.02 9.13
N LEU A 36 -10.75 9.21 9.72
CA LEU A 36 -10.79 7.77 9.49
C LEU A 36 -11.11 7.52 8.01
N LEU A 37 -10.42 6.57 7.40
CA LEU A 37 -10.64 6.19 6.01
C LEU A 37 -11.37 4.85 5.95
N GLY A 38 -12.60 4.84 5.45
CA GLY A 38 -13.32 3.64 5.09
C GLY A 38 -13.02 3.23 3.65
N VAL A 39 -12.61 1.98 3.43
CA VAL A 39 -12.37 1.41 2.10
C VAL A 39 -13.22 0.18 1.90
N ARG A 40 -13.89 0.11 0.75
CA ARG A 40 -14.58 -1.08 0.26
C ARG A 40 -13.87 -1.61 -0.98
N LEU A 41 -13.41 -2.86 -0.91
CA LEU A 41 -12.82 -3.61 -2.01
C LEU A 41 -13.81 -4.68 -2.49
N ILE A 42 -14.15 -4.66 -3.77
CA ILE A 42 -15.11 -5.55 -4.40
C ILE A 42 -14.37 -6.42 -5.42
N ASN A 43 -14.40 -7.72 -5.21
CA ASN A 43 -13.96 -8.68 -6.20
C ASN A 43 -15.07 -8.87 -7.25
N ARG A 44 -14.86 -8.34 -8.46
CA ARG A 44 -15.85 -8.44 -9.55
C ARG A 44 -16.16 -9.87 -10.00
N ARG A 45 -15.23 -10.82 -9.81
CA ARG A 45 -15.40 -12.20 -10.30
C ARG A 45 -16.43 -12.98 -9.50
N ASN A 46 -16.45 -12.79 -8.18
CA ASN A 46 -17.33 -13.54 -7.28
C ASN A 46 -18.25 -12.64 -6.43
N ARG A 47 -18.21 -11.32 -6.65
CA ARG A 47 -18.98 -10.30 -5.93
C ARG A 47 -18.74 -10.28 -4.41
N VAL A 48 -17.60 -10.81 -3.95
CA VAL A 48 -17.21 -10.74 -2.54
C VAL A 48 -16.70 -9.33 -2.24
N GLU A 49 -17.13 -8.79 -1.11
CA GLU A 49 -16.76 -7.45 -0.63
C GLU A 49 -15.94 -7.53 0.65
N TYR A 50 -14.89 -6.72 0.72
CA TYR A 50 -14.02 -6.57 1.88
C TYR A 50 -14.08 -5.11 2.33
N HIS A 51 -14.23 -4.89 3.63
CA HIS A 51 -14.33 -3.56 4.24
C HIS A 51 -13.18 -3.36 5.20
N HIS A 52 -12.52 -2.21 5.09
CA HIS A 52 -11.39 -1.83 5.93
C HIS A 52 -11.59 -0.41 6.47
N ILE A 53 -11.10 -0.17 7.68
CA ILE A 53 -11.02 1.16 8.29
C ILE A 53 -9.56 1.41 8.62
N PHE A 54 -9.06 2.58 8.23
CA PHE A 54 -7.68 3.00 8.49
C PHE A 54 -7.68 4.29 9.31
N GLU A 55 -6.75 4.34 10.27
CA GLU A 55 -6.55 5.49 11.15
C GLU A 55 -6.13 6.75 10.36
N PRO A 56 -6.38 7.96 10.90
CA PRO A 56 -5.83 9.19 10.35
C PRO A 56 -4.30 9.14 10.22
N ASN A 57 -3.76 9.77 9.18
CA ASN A 57 -2.30 9.89 8.96
C ASN A 57 -1.54 8.55 9.02
N SER A 58 -2.17 7.47 8.56
CA SER A 58 -1.63 6.12 8.67
C SER A 58 -1.36 5.48 7.32
N LYS A 59 -0.48 4.48 7.34
CA LYS A 59 -0.20 3.60 6.21
C LYS A 59 -0.53 2.16 6.59
N ALA A 60 -1.16 1.45 5.68
CA ALA A 60 -1.53 0.06 5.87
C ALA A 60 -1.28 -0.77 4.61
N HIS A 61 -1.05 -2.05 4.80
CA HIS A 61 -0.95 -3.03 3.72
C HIS A 61 -2.03 -4.08 3.92
N VAL A 62 -2.82 -4.34 2.87
CA VAL A 62 -3.80 -5.42 2.86
C VAL A 62 -3.30 -6.49 1.92
N ASP A 63 -2.86 -7.61 2.50
CA ASP A 63 -2.44 -8.79 1.73
C ASP A 63 -3.63 -9.33 0.94
N THR A 64 -3.42 -9.56 -0.35
CA THR A 64 -4.44 -10.18 -1.20
C THR A 64 -3.82 -11.06 -2.27
N LYS A 65 -4.49 -12.18 -2.55
CA LYS A 65 -4.11 -13.12 -3.62
C LYS A 65 -4.74 -12.74 -4.97
N LEU A 66 -5.63 -11.76 -4.97
CA LEU A 66 -6.35 -11.33 -6.16
C LEU A 66 -5.57 -10.23 -6.86
N SER A 67 -5.54 -10.28 -8.19
CA SER A 67 -4.79 -9.31 -8.99
C SER A 67 -5.45 -7.94 -9.08
N LYS A 68 -6.78 -7.85 -8.90
CA LYS A 68 -7.57 -6.66 -9.23
C LYS A 68 -8.83 -6.56 -8.40
N PHE A 69 -9.14 -5.35 -7.95
CA PHE A 69 -10.37 -5.02 -7.22
C PHE A 69 -11.06 -3.80 -7.80
N THR A 70 -12.35 -3.68 -7.53
CA THR A 70 -13.05 -2.39 -7.58
C THR A 70 -13.06 -1.78 -6.19
N LEU A 71 -12.74 -0.50 -6.08
CA LEU A 71 -12.50 0.22 -4.87
C LEU A 71 -13.46 1.40 -4.75
N SER A 72 -14.04 1.56 -3.56
CA SER A 72 -14.65 2.81 -3.10
C SER A 72 -13.95 3.23 -1.79
N ALA A 73 -13.74 4.53 -1.62
CA ALA A 73 -13.09 5.09 -0.45
C ALA A 73 -13.80 6.36 0.03
N GLN A 74 -14.04 6.45 1.33
CA GLN A 74 -14.73 7.57 1.98
C GLN A 74 -14.02 7.96 3.28
N LEU A 75 -13.95 9.26 3.56
CA LEU A 75 -13.55 9.75 4.88
C LEU A 75 -14.74 9.75 5.82
N ILE A 76 -14.58 9.12 6.99
CA ILE A 76 -15.58 9.11 8.06
C ILE A 76 -15.30 10.32 8.95
N THR A 77 -16.16 11.32 8.85
CA THR A 77 -16.09 12.54 9.68
C THR A 77 -17.18 12.50 10.77
N SER A 78 -17.14 13.47 11.69
CA SER A 78 -18.16 13.62 12.73
C SER A 78 -19.52 14.07 12.22
N SER A 79 -19.60 14.67 11.02
CA SER A 79 -20.82 15.27 10.48
C SER A 79 -21.44 14.41 9.38
N PHE A 80 -20.65 14.07 8.35
CA PHE A 80 -21.08 13.25 7.22
C PHE A 80 -19.87 12.59 6.55
N PRO A 81 -20.04 11.40 5.93
CA PRO A 81 -18.96 10.80 5.15
C PRO A 81 -18.65 11.65 3.90
N ILE A 82 -17.37 11.74 3.53
CA ILE A 82 -16.91 12.42 2.32
C ILE A 82 -16.39 11.37 1.35
N ASP A 83 -17.05 11.18 0.21
CA ASP A 83 -16.63 10.24 -0.82
C ASP A 83 -15.41 10.76 -1.58
N CYS A 84 -14.29 10.03 -1.52
CA CYS A 84 -13.04 10.42 -2.19
C CYS A 84 -12.93 9.82 -3.58
N CYS A 85 -13.44 8.59 -3.73
CA CYS A 85 -13.61 7.94 -5.01
C CYS A 85 -14.57 6.77 -4.89
N GLU A 86 -15.27 6.50 -6.00
CA GLU A 86 -16.12 5.33 -6.14
C GLU A 86 -15.79 4.58 -7.41
N TRP A 87 -15.96 3.26 -7.37
CA TRP A 87 -15.86 2.38 -8.53
C TRP A 87 -14.53 2.45 -9.27
N LYS A 88 -13.45 2.81 -8.56
CA LYS A 88 -12.08 2.81 -9.09
C LYS A 88 -11.54 1.41 -9.17
N VAL A 89 -10.61 1.19 -10.09
CA VAL A 89 -9.95 -0.10 -10.25
C VAL A 89 -8.57 0.02 -9.66
N ILE A 90 -8.19 -0.94 -8.83
CA ILE A 90 -6.87 -1.01 -8.21
C ILE A 90 -6.33 -2.43 -8.36
N ASP A 91 -5.08 -2.52 -8.81
CA ASP A 91 -4.36 -3.77 -9.00
C ASP A 91 -3.47 -4.07 -7.79
N SER A 92 -3.14 -5.35 -7.59
CA SER A 92 -2.22 -5.75 -6.52
C SER A 92 -0.81 -5.22 -6.81
N GLY A 93 -0.17 -4.67 -5.77
CA GLY A 93 1.09 -3.95 -5.84
C GLY A 93 0.94 -2.44 -5.92
N GLU A 94 -0.26 -1.93 -6.22
CA GLU A 94 -0.52 -0.48 -6.27
C GLU A 94 -0.76 0.11 -4.89
N THR A 95 -0.55 1.43 -4.80
CA THR A 95 -0.81 2.24 -3.62
C THR A 95 -1.98 3.18 -3.86
N LEU A 96 -3.00 3.11 -3.01
CA LEU A 96 -4.03 4.13 -2.88
C LEU A 96 -3.58 5.19 -1.87
N THR A 97 -3.37 6.41 -2.33
CA THR A 97 -3.18 7.58 -1.47
C THR A 97 -4.47 8.41 -1.42
N ILE A 98 -4.92 8.74 -0.21
CA ILE A 98 -6.01 9.70 0.01
C ILE A 98 -5.42 11.05 0.36
N GLU A 99 -5.79 12.07 -0.41
CA GLU A 99 -5.46 13.47 -0.12
C GLU A 99 -6.73 14.23 0.23
N TYR A 100 -6.66 15.03 1.29
CA TYR A 100 -7.74 15.87 1.78
C TYR A 100 -7.36 17.34 1.66
N LEU A 101 -8.25 18.15 1.12
CA LEU A 101 -8.12 19.61 1.03
C LEU A 101 -9.08 20.24 2.03
N GLU A 102 -8.55 20.65 3.18
CA GLU A 102 -9.33 21.22 4.29
C GLU A 102 -10.14 22.44 3.85
N ASP A 103 -9.53 23.36 3.08
CA ASP A 103 -10.18 24.59 2.61
C ASP A 103 -11.47 24.36 1.80
N ARG A 104 -11.64 23.16 1.23
CA ARG A 104 -12.76 22.83 0.35
C ARG A 104 -13.62 21.68 0.86
N ASN A 105 -13.27 21.08 2.00
CA ASN A 105 -13.87 19.82 2.48
C ASN A 105 -13.98 18.76 1.38
N ARG A 106 -12.91 18.58 0.59
CA ARG A 106 -12.87 17.62 -0.52
C ARG A 106 -11.71 16.67 -0.34
N CYS A 107 -11.92 15.41 -0.72
CA CYS A 107 -10.85 14.44 -0.83
C CYS A 107 -10.76 13.83 -2.23
N TYR A 108 -9.60 13.26 -2.55
CA TYR A 108 -9.33 12.61 -3.82
C TYR A 108 -8.45 11.37 -3.61
N CYS A 109 -8.67 10.37 -4.46
CA CYS A 109 -7.83 9.19 -4.55
C CYS A 109 -6.74 9.35 -5.61
N LYS A 110 -5.50 8.99 -5.27
CA LYS A 110 -4.39 8.80 -6.22
C LYS A 110 -3.94 7.34 -6.18
N ILE A 111 -3.90 6.68 -7.33
CA ILE A 111 -3.43 5.30 -7.48
C ILE A 111 -2.08 5.35 -8.20
N LYS A 112 -1.07 4.68 -7.66
CA LYS A 112 0.30 4.63 -8.18
C LYS A 112 0.88 3.22 -8.11
#